data_AF-A0A6A1V0W5-F1
#
_entry.id   AF-A0A6A1V0W5-F1
#
_cell.length_a   1.000
_cell.length_b   1.000
_cell.length_c   1.000
_cell.angle_alpha   90.00
_cell.angle_beta   90.00
_cell.angle_gamma   90.00
#
_symmetry.space_group_name_H-M   'P 1'
#
loop_
_entity.id
_entity.type
_entity.pdbx_description
1 polymer ?
#
loop_
_entity_poly.entity_id
_entity_poly.type
_entity_poly.pdbx_seq_one_letter_code
_entity_poly.pdbx_strand_id
1 'polypeptide(L)'
;MDILLETFRDPTAEVKLSRKDIKSFLVEIFVAGTDTSSAAMQWAMGHLINNPQIFKKLREEINSVVGPNRLVKESDIPNLPYLRAVIKETLRLHPSGPLIIRECVED
;
A
#
# COMPACT_ATOMS: atom_id res chain seq x y z
N MET A 1 3.52 4.88 -16.15
CA MET A 1 3.00 6.05 -16.91
C MET A 1 3.42 5.94 -18.37
N ASP A 2 4.68 5.59 -18.62
CA ASP A 2 5.22 5.39 -19.98
C ASP A 2 4.42 4.36 -20.81
N ILE A 3 4.09 3.21 -20.24
CA ILE A 3 3.25 2.19 -20.91
C ILE A 3 1.90 2.76 -21.37
N LEU A 4 1.25 3.61 -20.57
CA LEU A 4 -0.03 4.24 -20.95
C LEU A 4 0.14 5.22 -22.11
N LEU A 5 1.24 5.99 -22.11
CA LEU A 5 1.56 6.94 -23.17
C LEU A 5 1.99 6.25 -24.46
N GLU A 6 2.74 5.15 -24.36
CA GLU A 6 3.11 4.29 -25.49
C GLU A 6 1.85 3.68 -26.13
N THR A 7 0.97 3.08 -25.31
CA THR A 7 -0.30 2.50 -25.77
C THR A 7 -1.21 3.55 -26.42
N PHE A 8 -1.26 4.77 -25.87
CA PHE A 8 -2.00 5.89 -26.45
C PHE A 8 -1.46 6.34 -27.82
N ARG A 9 -0.15 6.26 -28.03
CA ARG A 9 0.53 6.67 -29.27
C ARG A 9 0.52 5.58 -30.33
N ASP A 10 0.31 4.32 -29.94
CA ASP A 10 0.36 3.18 -30.84
C ASP A 10 -0.97 2.99 -31.62
N PRO A 11 -0.98 3.24 -32.94
CA PRO A 11 -2.15 3.04 -33.78
C PRO A 11 -2.52 1.56 -33.96
N THR A 12 -1.66 0.62 -33.57
CA THR A 12 -1.90 -0.83 -33.62
C THR A 12 -2.23 -1.45 -32.27
N ALA A 13 -2.18 -0.68 -31.17
CA ALA A 13 -2.52 -1.17 -29.83
C ALA A 13 -3.92 -1.81 -29.80
N GLU A 14 -4.01 -2.97 -29.14
CA GLU A 14 -5.25 -3.72 -28.92
C GLU A 14 -6.28 -2.89 -28.14
N VAL A 15 -5.82 -2.16 -27.12
CA VAL A 15 -6.64 -1.23 -26.34
C VAL A 15 -6.38 0.20 -26.79
N LYS A 16 -7.40 0.84 -27.37
CA LYS A 16 -7.34 2.25 -27.76
C LYS A 16 -7.63 3.15 -26.57
N LEU A 17 -6.57 3.63 -25.92
CA LEU A 17 -6.69 4.60 -24.84
C LEU A 17 -6.98 6.00 -25.39
N SER A 18 -7.88 6.73 -24.74
CA SER A 18 -8.03 8.17 -24.89
C SER A 18 -7.28 8.91 -23.78
N ARG A 19 -7.09 10.23 -23.94
CA ARG A 19 -6.55 11.07 -22.85
C ARG A 19 -7.44 11.04 -21.60
N LYS A 20 -8.76 10.86 -21.77
CA LYS A 20 -9.70 10.75 -20.66
C LYS A 20 -9.43 9.48 -19.87
N ASP A 21 -9.21 8.37 -20.55
CA ASP A 21 -8.95 7.07 -19.90
C ASP A 21 -7.64 7.11 -19.11
N ILE A 22 -6.57 7.69 -19.70
CA ILE A 22 -5.29 7.89 -19.01
C ILE A 22 -5.50 8.75 -17.75
N LYS A 23 -6.26 9.85 -17.86
CA LYS A 23 -6.55 10.72 -16.71
C LYS A 23 -7.33 9.95 -15.63
N SER A 24 -8.40 9.25 -16.00
CA SER A 24 -9.21 8.49 -15.04
C SER A 24 -8.39 7.42 -14.34
N PHE A 25 -7.59 6.65 -15.09
CA PHE A 25 -6.74 5.61 -14.54
C PHE A 25 -5.73 6.16 -13.52
N LEU A 26 -5.10 7.30 -13.83
CA LEU A 26 -4.18 7.95 -12.89
C LEU A 26 -4.90 8.41 -11.62
N VAL A 27 -6.09 9.00 -11.76
CA VAL A 27 -6.91 9.42 -10.61
C VAL A 27 -7.28 8.22 -9.74
N GLU A 28 -7.73 7.12 -10.34
CA GLU A 28 -8.07 5.90 -9.61
C GLU A 28 -6.88 5.33 -8.84
N ILE A 29 -5.68 5.27 -9.43
CA ILE A 29 -4.46 4.84 -8.73
C ILE A 29 -4.18 5.72 -7.51
N PHE A 30 -4.27 7.05 -7.66
CA PHE A 30 -3.98 7.95 -6.55
C PHE A 30 -4.99 7.81 -5.42
N VAL A 31 -6.29 7.74 -5.75
CA VAL A 31 -7.34 7.57 -4.74
C VAL A 31 -7.18 6.22 -4.03
N ALA A 32 -7.04 5.13 -4.80
CA ALA A 32 -6.91 3.79 -4.24
C ALA A 32 -5.66 3.63 -3.36
N GLY A 33 -4.55 4.29 -3.70
CA GLY A 33 -3.30 4.20 -2.95
C GLY A 33 -3.19 5.15 -1.76
N THR A 34 -3.76 6.36 -1.84
CA THR A 34 -3.54 7.41 -0.82
C THR A 34 -4.41 7.20 0.41
N ASP A 35 -5.72 7.14 0.23
CA ASP A 35 -6.66 7.09 1.36
C ASP A 35 -6.50 5.80 2.15
N THR A 36 -6.34 4.67 1.45
CA THR A 36 -6.19 3.36 2.07
C THR A 36 -4.89 3.22 2.87
N SER A 37 -3.77 3.72 2.33
CA SER A 37 -2.46 3.67 2.99
C SER A 37 -2.39 4.66 4.16
N SER A 38 -2.98 5.85 4.02
CA SER A 38 -3.07 6.83 5.10
C SER A 38 -3.84 6.27 6.30
N ALA A 39 -5.01 5.67 6.05
CA ALA A 39 -5.81 5.02 7.09
C ALA A 39 -5.03 3.89 7.80
N ALA A 40 -4.36 3.03 7.02
CA ALA A 40 -3.55 1.95 7.58
C ALA A 40 -2.41 2.48 8.48
N MET A 41 -1.73 3.56 8.05
CA MET A 41 -0.66 4.19 8.81
C MET A 41 -1.17 4.82 10.11
N GLN A 42 -2.32 5.51 10.06
CA GLN A 42 -2.96 6.11 11.24
C GLN A 42 -3.28 5.06 12.29
N TRP A 43 -3.91 3.95 11.89
CA TRP A 43 -4.21 2.85 12.82
C TRP A 43 -2.95 2.17 13.35
N ALA A 44 -1.95 1.92 12.49
CA ALA A 44 -0.70 1.30 12.92
C ALA A 44 0.00 2.16 14.00
N MET A 45 0.10 3.47 13.76
CA MET A 45 0.68 4.40 14.74
C MET A 45 -0.16 4.50 16.01
N GLY A 46 -1.49 4.52 15.89
CA GLY A 46 -2.40 4.49 17.04
C GLY A 46 -2.17 3.25 17.92
N HIS A 47 -2.04 2.07 17.33
CA HIS A 47 -1.73 0.83 18.07
C HIS A 47 -0.34 0.87 18.69
N LEU A 48 0.68 1.33 17.95
CA LEU A 48 2.06 1.37 18.45
C LEU A 48 2.23 2.34 19.62
N ILE A 49 1.67 3.55 19.54
CA ILE A 49 1.78 4.56 20.61
C ILE A 49 1.07 4.08 21.88
N ASN A 50 -0.06 3.39 21.75
CA ASN A 50 -0.81 2.84 22.88
C ASN A 50 -0.23 1.52 23.43
N ASN A 51 0.73 0.89 22.74
CA ASN A 51 1.37 -0.36 23.16
C ASN A 51 2.90 -0.23 23.18
N PRO A 52 3.49 0.45 24.19
CA PRO A 52 4.92 0.79 24.20
C PRO A 52 5.87 -0.42 24.09
N GLN A 53 5.50 -1.58 24.64
CA GLN A 53 6.30 -2.80 24.55
C GLN A 53 6.39 -3.33 23.11
N ILE A 54 5.27 -3.31 22.38
CA ILE A 54 5.21 -3.69 20.97
C ILE A 54 6.04 -2.70 20.14
N PHE A 55 5.91 -1.40 20.42
CA PHE A 55 6.66 -0.38 19.69
C PHE A 55 8.16 -0.47 19.93
N LYS A 56 8.58 -0.74 21.17
CA LYS A 56 9.99 -0.98 21.51
C LYS A 56 10.54 -2.17 20.74
N LYS A 57 9.86 -3.31 20.77
CA LYS A 57 10.25 -4.52 20.03
C LYS A 57 10.35 -4.29 18.51
N LEU A 58 9.43 -3.52 17.94
CA LEU A 58 9.50 -3.15 16.52
C LEU A 58 10.74 -2.30 16.21
N ARG A 59 11.06 -1.31 17.04
CA ARG A 59 12.28 -0.51 16.88
C ARG A 59 13.54 -1.34 17.03
N GLU A 60 13.56 -2.31 17.95
CA GLU A 60 14.67 -3.24 18.13
C GLU A 60 14.91 -4.07 16.86
N GLU A 61 13.86 -4.62 16.24
CA GLU A 61 13.98 -5.33 14.96
C GLU A 61 14.55 -4.42 13.86
N ILE A 62 13.98 -3.22 13.69
CA ILE A 62 14.44 -2.27 12.66
C ILE A 62 15.90 -1.89 12.88
N ASN A 63 16.29 -1.58 14.12
CA ASN A 63 17.67 -1.23 14.46
C ASN A 63 18.63 -2.40 14.23
N SER A 64 18.21 -3.64 14.51
CA SER A 64 19.03 -4.83 14.30
C SER A 64 19.29 -5.12 12.81
N VAL A 65 18.34 -4.82 11.94
CA VAL A 65 18.43 -5.15 10.50
C VAL A 65 19.01 -3.99 9.68
N VAL A 66 18.59 -2.76 9.98
CA VAL A 66 18.90 -1.57 9.19
C VAL A 66 20.07 -0.78 9.78
N GLY A 67 20.21 -0.79 11.11
CA GLY A 67 21.16 0.03 11.85
C GLY A 67 20.73 1.50 11.97
N PRO A 68 21.47 2.30 12.77
CA PRO A 68 21.08 3.69 13.07
C PRO A 68 21.45 4.71 11.98
N ASN A 69 22.27 4.32 11.00
CA ASN A 69 22.95 5.26 10.11
C ASN A 69 22.27 5.45 8.75
N ARG A 70 21.11 4.82 8.52
CA ARG A 70 20.38 4.93 7.25
C ARG A 70 18.89 4.68 7.42
N LEU A 71 18.12 5.14 6.44
CA LEU A 71 16.70 4.82 6.34
C LEU A 71 16.48 3.38 5.85
N VAL A 72 15.30 2.84 6.17
CA VAL A 72 14.80 1.56 5.69
C VAL A 72 14.67 1.61 4.17
N LYS A 73 15.11 0.54 3.50
CA LYS A 73 14.93 0.31 2.06
C LYS A 73 13.99 -0.86 1.82
N GLU A 74 13.40 -0.93 0.63
CA GLU A 74 12.52 -2.03 0.23
C GLU A 74 13.21 -3.40 0.32
N SER A 75 14.52 -3.46 0.03
CA SER A 75 15.35 -4.65 0.16
C SER A 75 15.48 -5.18 1.60
N ASP A 76 15.22 -4.36 2.61
CA ASP A 76 15.29 -4.76 4.02
C ASP A 76 14.02 -5.48 4.48
N ILE A 77 12.87 -5.21 3.83
CA ILE A 77 11.54 -5.70 4.23
C ILE A 77 11.45 -7.22 4.41
N PRO A 78 12.08 -8.06 3.57
CA PRO A 78 12.10 -9.51 3.79
C PRO A 78 12.67 -9.92 5.16
N ASN A 79 13.60 -9.11 5.71
CA ASN A 79 14.25 -9.34 7.00
C ASN A 79 13.57 -8.63 8.17
N LEU A 80 12.39 -8.01 7.96
CA LEU A 80 11.60 -7.32 8.99
C LEU A 80 10.27 -8.06 9.24
N PRO A 81 10.28 -9.32 9.70
CA PRO A 81 9.07 -10.11 9.86
C PRO A 81 8.11 -9.55 10.92
N TYR A 82 8.60 -8.92 11.98
CA TYR A 82 7.78 -8.32 13.03
C TYR A 82 7.11 -7.03 12.54
N LEU A 83 7.80 -6.18 11.76
CA LEU A 83 7.17 -5.07 11.06
C LEU A 83 6.01 -5.55 10.17
N ARG A 84 6.23 -6.61 9.38
CA ARG A 84 5.18 -7.20 8.55
C ARG A 84 4.02 -7.72 9.38
N ALA A 85 4.28 -8.32 10.54
CA ALA A 85 3.25 -8.78 11.47
C ALA A 85 2.44 -7.61 12.04
N VAL A 86 3.09 -6.52 12.46
CA VAL A 86 2.42 -5.30 12.96
C VAL A 86 1.47 -4.73 11.90
N ILE A 87 1.92 -4.62 10.64
CA ILE A 87 1.07 -4.11 9.55
C ILE A 87 -0.09 -5.07 9.27
N LYS A 88 0.16 -6.38 9.21
CA LYS A 88 -0.90 -7.39 9.01
C LYS A 88 -1.94 -7.36 10.12
N GLU A 89 -1.52 -7.25 11.37
CA GLU A 89 -2.41 -7.20 12.51
C GLU A 89 -3.22 -5.90 12.55
N THR A 90 -2.59 -4.78 12.18
CA THR A 90 -3.29 -3.50 11.98
C THR A 90 -4.41 -3.66 10.97
N LEU A 91 -4.13 -4.28 9.81
CA LEU A 91 -5.13 -4.48 8.75
C LEU A 91 -6.19 -5.54 9.11
N ARG A 92 -5.85 -6.53 9.96
CA ARG A 92 -6.82 -7.49 10.50
C ARG A 92 -7.87 -6.81 11.38
N LEU A 93 -7.44 -5.84 12.20
CA LEU A 93 -8.31 -5.08 13.10
C LEU A 93 -9.01 -3.91 12.40
N HIS A 94 -8.33 -3.26 11.46
CA HIS A 94 -8.79 -2.07 10.76
C HIS A 94 -8.52 -2.19 9.26
N PRO A 95 -9.31 -3.01 8.54
CA PRO A 95 -9.18 -3.11 7.09
C PRO A 95 -9.57 -1.78 6.44
N SER A 96 -8.69 -1.20 5.61
CA SER A 96 -8.96 0.09 4.93
C SER A 96 -10.14 0.03 3.95
N GLY A 97 -10.53 -1.17 3.50
CA GLY A 97 -11.72 -1.43 2.69
C GLY A 97 -12.52 -2.59 3.29
N PRO A 98 -13.36 -2.35 4.31
CA PRO A 98 -14.05 -3.41 5.05
C PRO A 98 -15.15 -4.11 4.23
N LEU A 99 -15.64 -3.46 3.17
CA LEU A 99 -16.70 -3.97 2.31
C LEU A 99 -16.23 -3.97 0.86
N ILE A 100 -16.42 -5.11 0.19
CA ILE A 100 -16.18 -5.26 -1.25
C ILE A 100 -17.51 -5.65 -1.88
N ILE A 101 -18.10 -4.74 -2.64
CA ILE A 101 -19.40 -4.95 -3.27
C ILE A 101 -19.22 -5.77 -4.55
N ARG A 102 -20.15 -6.71 -4.78
CA ARG A 102 -20.26 -7.54 -5.98
C ARG A 102 -21.72 -7.55 -6.40
N GLU A 103 -21.95 -7.64 -7.71
CA GLU A 103 -23.27 -7.79 -8.31
C GLU A 103 -23.32 -9.16 -9.00
N CYS A 104 -24.40 -9.92 -8.76
CA CYS A 104 -24.61 -11.22 -9.39
C CYS A 104 -25.17 -10.99 -10.80
N VAL A 105 -24.53 -11.57 -11.82
CA VAL A 105 -24.92 -11.35 -13.22
C VAL A 105 -25.87 -12.45 -13.72
N GLU A 106 -25.81 -13.63 -13.12
CA GLU A 106 -26.61 -14.81 -13.43
C GLU A 106 -26.92 -15.57 -12.13
N ASP A 107 -28.01 -16.36 -12.10
CA ASP A 107 -28.47 -17.15 -10.94
C ASP A 107 -27.75 -18.50 -10.79
#